data_AF-A0A7W2R5I6-F1
#
_entry.id   AF-A0A7W2R5I6-F1
#
_cell.length_a   1.000
_cell.length_b   1.000
_cell.length_c   1.000
_cell.angle_alpha   90.00
_cell.angle_beta   90.00
_cell.angle_gamma   90.00
#
_symmetry.space_group_name_H-M   'P 1'
#
loop_
_entity.id
_entity.type
_entity.pdbx_description
1 polymer ?
#
loop_
_entity_poly.entity_id
_entity_poly.type
_entity_poly.pdbx_seq_one_letter_code
_entity_poly.pdbx_strand_id
1 'polypeptide(L)'
;MPKLSKEQVRLLLWLSLPSSFFEVTSDHHLHDVLYNGLHDYKDEKGKKYKFDIRTLQALAGNKLVDFETVYYCGLEWTRYTITDAGKVLTLNITADCYV
;
A
#
# COMPACT_ATOMS: atom_id res chain seq x y z
N MET A 1 -18.79 6.75 2.79
CA MET A 1 -17.45 6.33 2.28
C MET A 1 -16.40 7.30 2.81
N PRO A 2 -15.24 6.83 3.30
CA PRO A 2 -14.16 7.73 3.69
C PRO A 2 -13.70 8.53 2.46
N LYS A 3 -13.48 9.83 2.65
CA LYS A 3 -12.99 10.71 1.58
C LYS A 3 -11.48 10.53 1.45
N LEU A 4 -11.06 9.72 0.48
CA LEU A 4 -9.65 9.44 0.23
C LEU A 4 -9.00 10.51 -0.65
N SER A 5 -7.72 10.81 -0.40
CA SER A 5 -6.90 11.62 -1.31
C SER A 5 -6.55 10.84 -2.58
N LYS A 6 -6.03 11.53 -3.61
CA LYS A 6 -5.59 10.89 -4.86
C LYS A 6 -4.46 9.87 -4.60
N GLU A 7 -3.56 10.17 -3.68
CA GLU A 7 -2.45 9.31 -3.29
C GLU A 7 -2.95 8.07 -2.54
N GLN A 8 -3.94 8.23 -1.64
CA GLN A 8 -4.56 7.13 -0.92
C GLN A 8 -5.32 6.19 -1.87
N VAL A 9 -6.10 6.75 -2.79
CA VAL A 9 -6.77 5.96 -3.83
C VAL A 9 -5.75 5.20 -4.67
N ARG A 10 -4.70 5.88 -5.15
CA ARG A 10 -3.66 5.24 -5.97
C ARG A 10 -2.97 4.09 -5.25
N LEU A 11 -2.57 4.30 -3.99
CA LEU A 11 -1.92 3.27 -3.20
C LEU A 11 -2.86 2.09 -2.94
N LEU A 12 -4.13 2.36 -2.63
CA LEU A 12 -5.15 1.32 -2.40
C LEU A 12 -5.42 0.50 -3.68
N LEU A 13 -5.53 1.15 -4.83
CA LEU A 13 -5.68 0.49 -6.13
C LEU A 13 -4.46 -0.38 -6.42
N TRP A 14 -3.25 0.14 -6.24
CA TRP A 14 -2.03 -0.63 -6.45
C TRP A 14 -1.93 -1.84 -5.52
N LEU A 15 -2.23 -1.71 -4.23
CA LEU A 15 -2.25 -2.83 -3.27
C LEU A 15 -3.31 -3.90 -3.60
N SER A 16 -4.30 -3.58 -4.42
CA SER A 16 -5.33 -4.54 -4.85
C SER A 16 -4.89 -5.43 -6.01
N LEU A 17 -3.76 -5.11 -6.67
CA LEU A 17 -3.26 -5.90 -7.79
C LEU A 17 -2.72 -7.25 -7.32
N PRO A 18 -2.99 -8.37 -8.02
CA PRO A 18 -2.65 -9.73 -7.55
C PRO A 18 -1.18 -9.99 -7.22
N SER A 19 -0.26 -9.26 -7.85
CA SER A 19 1.20 -9.40 -7.65
C SER A 19 1.80 -8.30 -6.77
N SER A 20 0.99 -7.37 -6.28
CA SER A 20 1.47 -6.29 -5.44
C SER A 20 1.48 -6.70 -3.98
N PHE A 21 2.60 -6.45 -3.32
CA PHE A 21 2.75 -6.56 -1.88
C PHE A 21 3.58 -5.38 -1.41
N PHE A 22 3.44 -5.00 -0.14
CA PHE A 22 4.21 -3.90 0.43
C PHE A 22 4.68 -4.24 1.83
N GLU A 23 5.97 -4.02 2.09
CA GLU A 23 6.56 -4.28 3.39
C GLU A 23 7.44 -3.12 3.82
N VAL A 24 7.49 -2.90 5.12
CA VAL A 24 8.30 -1.87 5.77
C VAL A 24 9.12 -2.54 6.84
N THR A 25 10.40 -2.18 6.93
CA THR A 25 11.20 -2.46 8.11
C THR A 25 11.92 -1.19 8.54
N SER A 26 12.11 -1.05 9.85
CA SER A 26 12.97 -0.03 10.44
C SER A 26 14.14 -0.76 11.07
N ASP A 27 15.30 -0.74 10.42
CA ASP A 27 16.50 -1.28 11.04
C ASP A 27 17.07 -0.24 12.00
N HIS A 28 17.09 -0.59 13.29
CA HIS A 28 17.69 0.25 14.33
C HIS A 28 19.18 0.52 14.11
N HIS A 29 19.89 -0.30 13.32
CA HIS A 29 21.32 -0.14 13.04
C HIS A 29 21.61 0.77 11.85
N LEU A 30 20.69 0.85 10.88
CA LEU A 30 20.87 1.65 9.66
C LEU A 30 20.29 3.07 9.79
N HIS A 31 19.53 3.35 10.86
CA HIS A 31 18.74 4.58 11.02
C HIS A 31 17.78 4.89 9.86
N ASP A 32 17.55 3.93 8.97
CA ASP A 32 16.79 4.08 7.74
C ASP A 32 15.55 3.18 7.74
N VAL A 33 14.48 3.69 7.14
CA VAL A 33 13.28 2.91 6.84
C VAL A 33 13.43 2.30 5.45
N LEU A 34 13.38 0.98 5.39
CA LEU A 34 13.45 0.25 4.13
C LEU A 34 12.04 -0.14 3.67
N TYR A 35 11.84 -0.07 2.36
CA TYR A 35 10.58 -0.39 1.71
C TYR A 35 10.78 -1.51 0.71
N ASN A 36 9.96 -2.54 0.79
CA ASN A 36 9.90 -3.62 -0.20
C ASN A 36 8.60 -3.53 -1.03
N GLY A 37 8.65 -4.04 -2.26
CA GLY A 37 7.47 -4.13 -3.12
C GLY A 37 7.17 -2.90 -4.01
N LEU A 38 7.75 -1.73 -3.75
CA LEU A 38 7.50 -0.51 -4.54
C LEU A 38 8.05 -0.51 -5.98
N HIS A 39 8.66 -1.60 -6.45
CA HIS A 39 9.27 -1.70 -7.77
C HIS A 39 8.25 -1.48 -8.91
N ASP A 40 7.00 -1.88 -8.69
CA ASP A 40 5.89 -1.71 -9.63
C ASP A 40 4.92 -0.58 -9.25
N TYR A 41 5.25 0.23 -8.23
CA TYR A 41 4.48 1.42 -7.88
C TYR A 41 4.86 2.60 -8.78
N LYS A 42 4.46 2.51 -10.05
CA LYS A 42 4.83 3.42 -11.13
C LYS A 42 3.63 3.73 -12.03
N ASP A 43 3.70 4.85 -12.75
CA ASP A 43 2.69 5.23 -13.73
C ASP A 43 2.77 4.38 -15.01
N GLU A 44 1.82 4.60 -15.92
CA GLU A 44 1.75 3.93 -17.23
C GLU A 44 3.00 4.15 -18.10
N LYS A 45 3.78 5.20 -17.82
CA LYS A 45 5.04 5.51 -18.52
C LYS A 45 6.26 4.94 -17.79
N GLY A 46 6.05 4.19 -16.71
CA GLY A 46 7.09 3.59 -15.88
C GLY A 46 7.74 4.53 -14.87
N LYS A 47 7.24 5.77 -14.71
CA LYS A 47 7.77 6.71 -13.71
C LYS A 47 7.26 6.33 -12.32
N LYS A 48 8.19 6.09 -11.39
CA LYS A 48 7.86 5.77 -10.00
C LYS A 48 7.01 6.87 -9.36
N TYR A 49 5.94 6.47 -8.69
CA TYR A 49 5.19 7.38 -7.85
C TYR A 49 5.97 7.68 -6.57
N LYS A 50 5.86 8.92 -6.07
CA LYS A 50 6.36 9.25 -4.74
C LYS A 50 5.52 8.49 -3.70
N PHE A 51 6.19 7.77 -2.81
CA PHE A 51 5.57 7.10 -1.69
C PHE A 51 5.74 7.91 -0.40
N ASP A 52 4.71 7.91 0.44
CA ASP A 52 4.70 8.52 1.76
C ASP A 52 3.99 7.56 2.72
N ILE A 53 4.70 7.13 3.76
CA ILE A 53 4.21 6.16 4.75
C ILE A 53 2.92 6.63 5.45
N ARG A 54 2.69 7.94 5.56
CA ARG A 54 1.45 8.50 6.13
C ARG A 54 0.22 8.14 5.31
N THR A 55 0.39 7.92 4.01
CA THR A 55 -0.68 7.45 3.11
C THR A 55 -1.15 6.06 3.53
N LEU A 56 -0.20 5.17 3.78
CA LEU A 56 -0.48 3.81 4.22
C LEU A 56 -1.10 3.77 5.62
N GLN A 57 -0.54 4.54 6.57
CA GLN A 57 -1.08 4.66 7.92
C GLN A 57 -2.53 5.19 7.90
N ALA A 58 -2.84 6.14 7.03
CA ALA A 58 -4.20 6.63 6.86
C ALA A 58 -5.15 5.56 6.29
N LEU A 59 -4.71 4.75 5.32
CA LEU A 59 -5.50 3.63 4.81
C LEU A 59 -5.77 2.57 5.89
N ALA A 60 -4.76 2.27 6.72
CA ALA A 60 -4.89 1.37 7.87
C ALA A 60 -5.85 1.93 8.92
N GLY A 61 -5.76 3.23 9.24
CA GLY A 61 -6.70 3.92 10.14
C GLY A 61 -8.15 3.89 9.63
N ASN A 62 -8.37 3.78 8.32
CA ASN A 62 -9.68 3.60 7.70
C ASN A 62 -10.10 2.13 7.54
N LYS A 63 -9.32 1.16 8.06
CA LYS A 63 -9.54 -0.28 7.94
C LYS A 63 -9.59 -0.80 6.49
N LEU A 64 -8.95 -0.10 5.57
CA LEU A 64 -8.87 -0.47 4.15
C LEU A 64 -7.63 -1.33 3.84
N VAL A 65 -6.64 -1.24 4.72
CA VAL A 65 -5.39 -2.01 4.68
C VAL A 65 -5.17 -2.55 6.09
N ASP A 66 -4.69 -3.78 6.18
CA ASP A 66 -4.27 -4.42 7.42
C ASP A 66 -2.76 -4.70 7.36
N PHE A 67 -2.18 -5.11 8.48
CA PHE A 67 -0.77 -5.44 8.56
C PHE A 67 -0.51 -6.66 9.45
N GLU A 68 0.53 -7.39 9.07
CA GLU A 68 1.05 -8.52 9.83
C GLU A 68 2.58 -8.44 9.92
N THR A 69 3.14 -9.05 10.95
CA THR A 69 4.60 -9.17 11.10
C THR A 69 5.07 -10.42 10.36
N VAL A 70 6.08 -10.24 9.49
CA VAL A 70 6.76 -11.33 8.77
C VAL A 70 8.27 -11.24 9.00
N TYR A 71 8.97 -12.38 8.92
CA TYR A 71 10.40 -12.44 9.18
C TYR A 71 11.17 -12.97 7.97
N TYR A 72 12.23 -12.26 7.57
CA TYR A 72 13.15 -12.69 6.51
C TYR A 72 14.58 -12.67 7.03
N CYS A 73 15.25 -13.83 7.00
CA CYS A 73 16.66 -13.95 7.42
C CYS A 73 16.92 -13.37 8.84
N GLY A 74 15.94 -13.48 9.75
CA GLY A 74 16.03 -12.94 11.12
C GLY A 74 15.71 -11.45 11.24
N LEU A 75 15.37 -10.76 10.15
CA LEU A 75 14.90 -9.37 10.16
C LEU A 75 13.38 -9.33 10.18
N GLU A 76 12.84 -8.47 11.04
CA GLU A 76 11.41 -8.21 11.15
C GLU A 76 10.94 -7.24 10.07
N TRP A 77 9.81 -7.56 9.45
CA TRP A 77 9.13 -6.72 8.47
C TRP A 77 7.65 -6.63 8.82
N THR A 78 7.06 -5.46 8.58
CA THR A 78 5.61 -5.27 8.61
C THR A 78 5.08 -5.36 7.20
N ARG A 79 4.31 -6.39 6.90
CA ARG A 79 3.65 -6.61 5.61
C ARG A 79 2.25 -6.02 5.65
N TYR A 80 1.91 -5.23 4.63
CA TYR A 80 0.61 -4.60 4.49
C TYR A 80 -0.21 -5.28 3.39
N THR A 81 -1.47 -5.59 3.69
CA THR A 81 -2.40 -6.27 2.77
C THR A 81 -3.74 -5.56 2.72
N ILE A 82 -4.40 -5.61 1.56
CA ILE A 82 -5.73 -4.99 1.39
C ILE A 82 -6.81 -5.80 2.12
N THR A 83 -7.68 -5.12 2.88
CA THR A 83 -8.82 -5.77 3.54
C THR A 83 -9.97 -6.01 2.55
N ASP A 84 -10.97 -6.79 2.93
CA ASP A 84 -12.17 -6.96 2.10
C ASP A 84 -12.93 -5.64 1.90
N ALA A 85 -12.95 -4.76 2.91
CA ALA A 85 -13.50 -3.42 2.77
C ALA A 85 -12.69 -2.58 1.76
N GLY A 86 -11.36 -2.69 1.77
CA GLY A 86 -10.47 -2.09 0.78
C GLY A 86 -10.76 -2.59 -0.64
N LYS A 87 -10.90 -3.91 -0.82
CA LYS A 87 -11.23 -4.51 -2.12
C LYS A 87 -12.56 -4.02 -2.67
N VAL A 88 -13.61 -3.99 -1.86
CA VAL A 88 -14.94 -3.49 -2.27
C VAL A 88 -14.86 -2.02 -2.69
N LEU A 89 -14.12 -1.20 -1.94
CA LEU A 89 -13.94 0.21 -2.29
C LEU A 89 -13.20 0.38 -3.62
N THR A 90 -12.14 -0.39 -3.85
CA THR A 90 -11.40 -0.41 -5.13
C THR A 90 -12.32 -0.76 -6.29
N LEU A 91 -13.16 -1.78 -6.16
CA LEU A 91 -14.12 -2.17 -7.22
C LEU A 91 -15.09 -1.04 -7.57
N ASN A 92 -15.65 -0.37 -6.55
CA ASN A 92 -16.56 0.77 -6.77
C ASN A 92 -15.85 1.95 -7.47
N ILE A 93 -14.62 2.29 -7.05
CA ILE A 93 -13.83 3.35 -7.69
C ILE A 93 -13.58 3.02 -9.17
N THR A 94 -13.23 1.77 -9.48
CA THR A 94 -13.02 1.37 -10.87
C THR A 94 -14.31 1.42 -11.68
N ALA A 95 -15.44 1.01 -11.12
CA ALA A 95 -16.73 1.05 -11.80
C ALA A 95 -17.14 2.48 -12.17
N ASP A 96 -16.93 3.44 -11.26
CA ASP A 96 -17.22 4.86 -11.49
C ASP A 96 -16.34 5.48 -12.59
N CYS A 97 -15.17 4.91 -12.90
CA CYS A 97 -14.33 5.35 -14.02
C CYS A 97 -14.83 4.86 -15.40
N TYR A 98 -15.75 3.92 -15.45
CA TYR A 98 -16.30 3.35 -16.69
C TYR A 98 -17.74 3.81 -17.00
N VAL A 99 -18.29 4.76 -16.23
CA VAL A 99 -19.60 5.40 -16.44
C VAL A 99 -19.40 6.83 -16.96
#